data_AF-A0ABD5QGJ1-F1
#
_entry.id   AF-A0ABD5QGJ1-F1
#
_cell.length_a   1.000
_cell.length_b   1.000
_cell.length_c   1.000
_cell.angle_alpha   90.00
_cell.angle_beta   90.00
_cell.angle_gamma   90.00
#
_symmetry.space_group_name_H-M   'P 1'
#
loop_
_entity.id
_entity.type
_entity.pdbx_description
1 polymer ?
#
loop_
_entity_poly.entity_id
_entity_poly.type
_entity_poly.pdbx_seq_one_letter_code
_entity_poly.pdbx_strand_id
1 'polypeptide(L)'
;MFEGIDPDPIANVVLVVIDGLGYDRFRDARDRLDAPLLPAVGDRGTMTALTSIVPSETASAIPTVHTGQYPTEHGRLGWWQYLEGGSARSRRSRI
;
A
#
# COMPACT_ATOMS: atom_id res chain seq x y z
N MET A 1 -12.25 1.09 -10.58
CA MET A 1 -11.13 0.13 -10.71
C MET A 1 -11.61 -1.24 -11.14
N PHE A 2 -12.63 -1.84 -10.50
CA PHE A 2 -13.11 -3.19 -10.83
C PHE A 2 -14.40 -3.21 -11.68
N GLU A 3 -14.62 -2.15 -12.47
CA GLU A 3 -15.83 -2.08 -13.29
C GLU A 3 -15.77 -3.11 -14.43
N GLY A 4 -16.86 -3.84 -14.63
CA GLY A 4 -16.94 -4.92 -15.63
C GLY A 4 -16.26 -6.23 -15.23
N ILE A 5 -15.80 -6.38 -13.98
CA ILE A 5 -15.26 -7.64 -13.45
C ILE A 5 -16.35 -8.32 -12.60
N ASP A 6 -16.74 -9.52 -12.99
CA ASP A 6 -17.56 -10.42 -12.17
C ASP A 6 -16.65 -11.11 -11.14
N PRO A 7 -16.84 -10.86 -9.82
CA PRO A 7 -16.00 -11.47 -8.79
C PRO A 7 -16.37 -12.93 -8.50
N ASP A 8 -17.57 -13.39 -8.83
CA ASP A 8 -18.07 -14.72 -8.47
C ASP A 8 -17.19 -15.88 -8.98
N PRO A 9 -16.65 -15.86 -10.21
CA PRO A 9 -15.74 -16.91 -10.68
C PRO A 9 -14.29 -16.77 -10.16
N ILE A 10 -13.93 -15.70 -9.45
CA ILE A 10 -12.54 -15.42 -9.05
C ILE A 10 -12.19 -16.21 -7.79
N ALA A 11 -11.47 -17.31 -7.96
CA ALA A 11 -11.06 -18.16 -6.84
C ALA A 11 -9.87 -17.60 -6.02
N ASN A 12 -9.05 -16.72 -6.62
CA ASN A 12 -7.82 -16.22 -6.00
C ASN A 12 -7.60 -14.74 -6.31
N VAL A 13 -7.28 -13.96 -5.27
CA VAL A 13 -6.89 -12.56 -5.39
C VAL A 13 -5.50 -12.38 -4.79
N VAL A 14 -4.58 -11.81 -5.57
CA VAL A 14 -3.23 -11.49 -5.12
C VAL A 14 -3.10 -9.97 -5.04
N LEU A 15 -2.88 -9.46 -3.82
CA LEU A 15 -2.57 -8.05 -3.58
C LEU A 15 -1.07 -7.91 -3.32
N VAL A 16 -0.39 -7.14 -4.17
CA VAL A 16 1.03 -6.82 -4.03
C VAL A 16 1.18 -5.36 -3.62
N VAL A 17 1.80 -5.12 -2.47
CA VAL A 17 2.16 -3.78 -2.00
C VAL A 17 3.67 -3.63 -2.05
N ILE A 18 4.15 -2.59 -2.72
CA ILE A 18 5.57 -2.26 -2.82
C ILE A 18 5.82 -1.01 -1.98
N ASP A 19 6.61 -1.13 -0.92
CA ASP A 19 6.89 -0.02 -0.02
C ASP A 19 7.66 1.10 -0.75
N GLY A 20 7.23 2.34 -0.56
CA GLY A 20 7.86 3.54 -1.11
C GLY A 20 7.79 3.69 -2.64
N LEU A 21 7.02 2.88 -3.37
CA LEU A 21 6.92 3.00 -4.83
C LEU A 21 5.88 4.05 -5.24
N GLY A 22 6.35 5.25 -5.57
CA GLY A 22 5.52 6.32 -6.11
C GLY A 22 5.11 6.10 -7.58
N TYR A 23 3.99 6.71 -7.98
CA TYR A 23 3.45 6.59 -9.36
C TYR A 23 4.46 7.03 -10.43
N ASP A 24 5.11 8.18 -10.26
CA ASP A 24 6.09 8.68 -11.24
C ASP A 24 7.34 7.80 -11.31
N ARG A 25 7.77 7.24 -10.17
CA ARG A 25 8.88 6.27 -10.11
C ARG A 25 8.55 5.00 -10.90
N PHE A 26 7.31 4.50 -10.78
CA PHE A 26 6.86 3.35 -11.56
C PHE A 26 6.86 3.66 -13.06
N ARG A 27 6.32 4.82 -13.47
CA ARG A 27 6.30 5.22 -14.89
C ARG A 27 7.71 5.31 -15.47
N ASP A 28 8.63 5.94 -14.74
CA ASP A 28 10.03 6.04 -15.15
C ASP A 28 10.69 4.67 -15.29
N ALA A 29 10.48 3.78 -14.30
CA ALA A 29 11.00 2.43 -14.30
C ALA A 29 10.44 1.59 -15.46
N ARG A 30 9.15 1.71 -15.75
CA ARG A 30 8.48 1.02 -16.86
C ARG A 30 9.11 1.36 -18.21
N ASP A 31 9.47 2.62 -18.42
CA ASP A 31 9.95 3.10 -19.70
C ASP A 31 11.48 2.90 -19.87
N ARG A 32 12.22 2.75 -18.75
CA ARG A 32 13.71 2.69 -18.76
C ARG A 32 14.31 1.33 -18.43
N LEU A 33 13.60 0.48 -17.69
CA LEU A 33 14.12 -0.82 -17.28
C LEU A 33 13.71 -1.91 -18.28
N ASP A 34 14.62 -2.83 -18.55
CA ASP A 34 14.30 -4.07 -19.27
C ASP A 34 13.58 -5.05 -18.34
N ALA A 35 12.32 -4.73 -18.03
CA ALA A 35 11.47 -5.48 -17.11
C ALA A 35 10.09 -5.69 -17.74
N PRO A 36 9.88 -6.79 -18.49
CA PRO A 36 8.65 -7.01 -19.29
C PRO A 36 7.34 -6.97 -18.50
N LEU A 37 7.39 -7.23 -17.19
CA LEU A 37 6.20 -7.18 -16.32
C LEU A 37 5.65 -5.75 -16.14
N LEU A 38 6.51 -4.73 -16.08
CA LEU A 38 6.10 -3.35 -15.83
C LEU A 38 5.16 -2.79 -16.94
N PRO A 39 5.48 -2.91 -18.24
CA PRO A 39 4.57 -2.49 -19.30
C PRO A 39 3.32 -3.37 -19.35
N ALA A 40 3.45 -4.69 -19.12
CA ALA A 40 2.31 -5.61 -19.16
C ALA A 40 1.19 -5.25 -18.16
N VAL A 41 1.55 -4.78 -16.96
CA VAL A 41 0.57 -4.32 -15.95
C VAL A 41 -0.23 -3.10 -16.45
N GLY A 42 0.42 -2.17 -17.16
CA GLY A 42 -0.24 -0.98 -17.70
C GLY A 42 -1.07 -1.27 -18.96
N ASP A 43 -0.54 -2.10 -19.87
CA ASP A 43 -1.12 -2.30 -21.19
C ASP A 43 -2.27 -3.31 -21.19
N ARG A 44 -2.24 -4.29 -20.28
CA ARG A 44 -3.26 -5.36 -20.17
C ARG A 44 -4.12 -5.23 -18.92
N GLY A 45 -3.81 -4.29 -18.04
CA GLY A 45 -4.53 -4.04 -16.81
C GLY A 45 -5.15 -2.64 -16.77
N THR A 46 -5.62 -2.24 -15.60
CA THR A 46 -6.03 -0.86 -15.34
C THR A 46 -5.00 -0.21 -14.44
N MET A 47 -4.43 0.91 -14.90
CA MET A 47 -3.51 1.71 -14.12
C MET A 47 -4.25 2.93 -13.56
N THR A 48 -4.18 3.15 -12.25
CA THR A 48 -4.80 4.30 -11.59
C THR A 48 -3.84 4.83 -10.53
N ALA A 49 -3.59 6.14 -10.55
CA ALA A 49 -2.82 6.79 -9.49
C ALA A 49 -3.65 6.81 -8.21
N LEU A 50 -3.07 6.34 -7.11
CA LEU A 50 -3.71 6.33 -5.80
C LEU A 50 -3.00 7.32 -4.87
N THR A 51 -3.79 8.00 -4.04
CA THR A 51 -3.28 8.83 -2.95
C THR A 51 -3.11 7.95 -1.72
N SER A 52 -1.92 7.97 -1.13
CA SER A 52 -1.66 7.29 0.15
C SER A 52 -2.44 7.94 1.28
N ILE A 53 -2.49 7.28 2.44
CA ILE A 53 -3.02 7.86 3.67
C ILE A 53 -2.04 8.87 4.27
N VAL A 54 -2.54 9.68 5.21
CA VAL A 54 -1.71 10.55 6.04
C VAL A 54 -1.76 10.04 7.49
N PRO A 55 -0.61 9.85 8.16
CA PRO A 55 0.76 10.01 7.64
C PRO A 55 1.18 8.82 6.76
N SER A 56 1.88 9.08 5.65
CA SER A 56 2.30 8.06 4.67
C SER A 56 3.53 7.27 5.14
N GLU A 57 3.48 6.74 6.36
CA GLU A 57 4.47 5.84 6.93
C GLU A 57 4.02 4.39 6.80
N THR A 58 4.96 3.46 6.62
CA THR A 58 4.70 2.02 6.56
C THR A 58 3.91 1.53 7.79
N ALA A 59 4.17 2.09 8.98
CA ALA A 59 3.47 1.74 10.24
C ALA A 59 1.97 2.05 10.22
N SER A 60 1.54 3.03 9.42
CA SER A 60 0.14 3.43 9.28
C SER A 60 -0.48 2.80 8.04
N ALA A 61 0.25 2.77 6.92
CA ALA A 61 -0.24 2.32 5.62
C ALA A 61 -0.52 0.81 5.56
N ILE A 62 0.35 -0.04 6.13
CA ILE A 62 0.15 -1.50 6.09
C ILE A 62 -1.11 -1.94 6.86
N PRO A 63 -1.37 -1.46 8.10
CA PRO A 63 -2.64 -1.71 8.77
C PRO A 63 -3.86 -1.21 7.99
N THR A 64 -3.78 -0.03 7.35
CA THR A 64 -4.84 0.47 6.46
C THR A 64 -5.10 -0.51 5.31
N VAL A 65 -4.07 -1.02 4.64
CA VAL A 65 -4.24 -2.01 3.56
C VAL A 65 -4.91 -3.29 4.07
N HIS A 66 -4.52 -3.78 5.24
CA HIS A 66 -5.09 -5.01 5.80
C HIS A 66 -6.53 -4.86 6.28
N THR A 67 -6.92 -3.68 6.78
CA THR A 67 -8.22 -3.47 7.44
C THR A 67 -9.22 -2.74 6.56
N GLY A 68 -8.76 -2.01 5.55
CA GLY A 68 -9.59 -1.07 4.79
C GLY A 68 -10.03 0.16 5.59
N GLN A 69 -9.46 0.38 6.78
CA GLN A 69 -9.83 1.46 7.70
C GLN A 69 -8.81 2.59 7.69
N TYR A 70 -9.23 3.80 8.06
CA TYR A 70 -8.34 4.94 8.23
C TYR A 70 -7.37 4.77 9.42
N PRO A 71 -6.21 5.46 9.42
CA PRO A 71 -5.26 5.44 10.53
C PRO A 71 -5.86 5.71 11.91
N THR A 72 -6.86 6.60 11.98
CA THR A 72 -7.58 6.94 13.20
C THR A 72 -8.52 5.84 13.69
N GLU A 73 -8.99 4.96 12.80
CA GLU A 73 -9.91 3.88 13.14
C GLU A 73 -9.15 2.63 13.63
N HIS A 74 -8.04 2.27 12.98
CA HIS A 74 -7.20 1.15 13.43
C HIS A 74 -6.10 1.56 14.44
N GLY A 75 -6.02 2.85 14.78
CA GLY A 75 -5.19 3.39 15.87
C GLY A 75 -3.67 3.39 15.65
N ARG A 76 -3.19 3.03 14.46
CA ARG A 76 -1.75 3.02 14.12
C ARG A 76 -1.43 4.26 13.30
N LEU A 77 -0.94 5.30 13.98
CA LEU A 77 -0.60 6.59 13.36
C LEU A 77 0.88 6.71 13.00
N GLY A 78 1.72 5.78 13.43
CA GLY A 78 3.15 5.80 13.14
C GLY A 78 3.89 4.84 14.06
N TRP A 79 5.21 4.79 13.92
CA TRP A 79 6.05 3.94 14.78
C TRP A 79 6.08 4.40 16.23
N TRP A 80 5.93 5.71 16.46
CA TRP A 80 6.00 6.34 17.77
C TRP A 80 4.74 7.16 18.01
N GLN A 81 4.06 6.89 19.12
CA GLN A 81 2.86 7.61 19.51
C GLN A 81 3.04 8.10 20.94
N TYR A 82 2.74 9.38 21.16
CA TYR A 82 2.64 9.92 22.49
C TYR A 82 1.23 9.62 23.02
N LEU A 83 1.15 8.97 24.18
CA LEU A 83 -0.08 8.80 24.92
C LEU A 83 0.10 9.54 26.24
N GLU A 84 -0.88 10.39 26.57
CA GLU A 84 -0.89 11.08 27.85
C GLU A 84 -1.05 10.04 28.98
N GLY A 85 -0.17 10.08 29.98
CA GLY A 85 -0.11 9.08 31.06
C GLY A 85 0.89 7.93 30.86
N GLY A 86 1.57 7.84 29.71
CA GLY A 86 2.71 6.93 29.51
C GLY A 86 3.14 6.77 28.06
N SER A 87 4.45 6.84 27.79
CA SER A 87 4.98 6.59 26.44
C SER A 87 4.79 5.11 26.06
N ALA A 88 3.90 4.81 25.12
CA ALA A 88 3.77 3.47 24.57
C ALA A 88 4.88 3.23 23.53
N ARG A 89 6.01 2.68 23.98
CA ARG A 89 7.02 2.10 23.07
C ARG A 89 6.55 0.71 22.65
N SER A 90 6.09 0.57 21.41
CA SER A 90 5.93 -0.74 20.77
C SER A 90 7.32 -1.38 20.60
N ARG A 91 7.76 -2.18 21.59
CA ARG A 91 9.00 -2.94 21.50
C ARG A 91 8.82 -4.05 20.46
N ARG A 92 9.54 -3.96 19.34
CA ARG A 92 9.97 -5.15 18.60
C ARG A 92 11.49 -5.16 18.52
N SER A 93 12.05 -6.31 18.86
CA SER A 93 13.46 -6.68 18.74
C SER A 93 13.97 -6.33 17.34
N ARG A 94 15.17 -5.74 17.27
CA ARG A 94 15.97 -5.73 16.04
C ARG A 94 16.10 -7.17 15.54
N ILE A 95 15.92 -7.33 14.23
CA ILE A 95 16.55 -8.41 13.46
C ILE A 95 17.97 -7.95 13.16
#